data_AF-A0A059BUZ7-F1
#
_entry.id   AF-A0A059BUZ7-F1
#
_cell.length_a   1.000
_cell.length_b   1.000
_cell.length_c   1.000
_cell.angle_alpha   90.00
_cell.angle_beta   90.00
_cell.angle_gamma   90.00
#
_symmetry.space_group_name_H-M   'P 1'
#
loop_
_entity.id
_entity.type
_entity.pdbx_description
1 polymer ?
#
loop_
_entity_poly.entity_id
_entity_poly.type
_entity_poly.pdbx_seq_one_letter_code
_entity_poly.pdbx_strand_id
1 'polypeptide(L)'
;MVSAGGTFELGFFSLHYPPKHYLGIWYKKINPIKVVWVANRVSPLTDSSGTLKITRQGSLILLDGNGSEIWSSNSSIPSRYPVAQLLDSGNLVVRDLGNTGSGNFLWQSFDYPTDTFLAGMKLRRNRITGFDHYLTSWKSVDDPSPGNFSFQVDPNGFPQILLKQGSTVKSRLGPWIGVRNGGVPNLNPNLKYTFEFILTEQEMYCHYQFLNRSAIFRLYLNPDGLVQRFTWVDQTQNWVLYLVGPSDVCDLYAYCGAYASCNINMSLVCKCLNYQKSHKIGVP
;
A
#
# COMPACT_ATOMS: atom_id res chain seq x y z
N MET A 1 14.90 16.18 -2.06
CA MET A 1 13.72 17.02 -2.41
C MET A 1 12.75 16.95 -1.26
N VAL A 2 12.10 18.06 -0.88
CA VAL A 2 11.17 18.11 0.27
C VAL A 2 9.81 18.55 -0.22
N SER A 3 8.73 17.97 0.32
CA SER A 3 7.36 18.41 0.02
C SER A 3 7.11 19.83 0.53
N ALA A 4 6.18 20.58 -0.07
CA ALA A 4 5.98 22.00 0.23
C ALA A 4 5.69 22.27 1.73
N GLY A 5 4.85 21.46 2.36
CA GLY A 5 4.54 21.50 3.79
C GLY A 5 5.61 20.86 4.70
N GLY A 6 6.67 20.29 4.13
CA GLY A 6 7.76 19.67 4.87
C GLY A 6 7.37 18.36 5.58
N THR A 7 6.33 17.67 5.11
CA THR A 7 5.87 16.38 5.65
C THR A 7 6.73 15.23 5.17
N PHE A 8 7.03 15.21 3.87
CA PHE A 8 7.79 14.14 3.23
C PHE A 8 9.10 14.65 2.64
N GLU A 9 10.08 13.76 2.60
CA GLU A 9 11.38 13.98 1.99
C GLU A 9 11.73 12.80 1.07
N LEU A 10 12.28 13.13 -0.10
CA LEU A 10 12.85 12.20 -1.07
C LEU A 10 14.37 12.37 -1.08
N GLY A 11 15.09 11.26 -0.96
CA GLY A 11 16.54 11.27 -1.06
C GLY A 11 17.15 9.87 -1.14
N PHE A 12 18.47 9.83 -1.12
CA PHE A 12 19.23 8.59 -1.08
C PHE A 12 19.39 8.10 0.36
N PHE A 13 19.28 6.79 0.55
CA PHE A 13 19.54 6.13 1.83
C PHE A 13 20.28 4.81 1.60
N SER A 14 20.90 4.30 2.65
CA SER A 14 21.67 3.06 2.62
C SER A 14 21.11 2.05 3.60
N LEU A 15 21.08 0.79 3.20
CA LEU A 15 20.79 -0.35 4.07
C LEU A 15 21.90 -1.39 3.92
N HIS A 16 22.08 -2.21 4.97
CA HIS A 16 22.96 -3.38 5.00
C HIS A 16 24.49 -3.11 4.97
N TYR A 17 25.29 -4.16 5.23
CA TYR A 17 26.74 -4.20 5.05
C TYR A 17 27.11 -5.41 4.16
N PRO A 18 27.70 -5.22 2.96
CA PRO A 18 28.11 -3.94 2.38
C PRO A 18 26.91 -3.05 2.03
N PRO A 19 27.08 -1.71 2.07
CA PRO A 19 25.99 -0.77 1.88
C PRO A 19 25.42 -0.87 0.46
N LYS A 20 24.11 -1.06 0.38
CA LYS A 20 23.33 -0.90 -0.84
C LYS A 20 22.58 0.42 -0.77
N HIS A 21 22.64 1.20 -1.84
CA HIS A 21 22.06 2.53 -1.92
C HIS A 21 20.74 2.53 -2.68
N TYR A 22 19.77 3.26 -2.15
CA TYR A 22 18.41 3.32 -2.67
C TYR A 22 17.90 4.76 -2.69
N LEU A 23 17.04 5.07 -3.66
CA LEU A 23 16.25 6.30 -3.68
C LEU A 23 14.89 6.00 -3.03
N GLY A 24 14.51 6.76 -2.01
CA GLY A 24 13.25 6.54 -1.29
C GLY A 24 12.63 7.79 -0.72
N ILE A 25 11.38 7.65 -0.28
CA ILE A 25 10.58 8.69 0.36
C ILE A 25 10.35 8.29 1.81
N TRP A 26 10.45 9.24 2.73
CA TRP A 26 10.14 9.06 4.16
C TRP A 26 9.46 10.29 4.75
N TYR A 27 8.92 10.15 5.96
CA TYR A 27 8.44 11.28 6.75
C TYR A 27 9.62 12.10 7.27
N LYS A 28 9.73 13.37 6.88
CA LYS A 28 10.88 14.23 7.19
C LYS A 28 11.06 14.48 8.69
N LYS A 29 9.95 14.72 9.39
CA LYS A 29 9.94 15.14 10.81
C LYS A 29 9.89 13.98 11.80
N ILE A 30 9.90 12.73 11.32
CA ILE A 30 9.71 11.54 12.15
C ILE A 30 11.04 10.79 12.27
N ASN A 31 11.50 10.60 13.50
CA ASN A 31 12.67 9.79 13.83
C ASN A 31 12.27 8.60 14.73
N PRO A 32 12.86 7.40 14.53
CA PRO A 32 13.79 7.04 13.45
C PRO A 32 13.12 7.04 12.06
N ILE A 33 13.93 7.22 11.01
CA ILE A 33 13.46 7.29 9.61
C ILE A 33 12.60 6.06 9.29
N LYS A 34 11.41 6.30 8.73
CA LYS A 34 10.52 5.27 8.18
C LYS A 34 10.32 5.54 6.70
N VAL A 35 10.98 4.72 5.88
CA VAL A 35 10.82 4.72 4.43
C VAL A 35 9.44 4.19 4.08
N VAL A 36 8.73 4.90 3.20
CA VAL A 36 7.35 4.60 2.78
C VAL A 36 7.25 4.29 1.29
N TRP A 37 8.31 4.57 0.53
CA TRP A 37 8.42 4.26 -0.90
C TRP A 37 9.88 4.15 -1.32
N VAL A 38 10.19 3.23 -2.24
CA VAL A 38 11.54 2.97 -2.76
C VAL A 38 11.47 2.77 -4.27
N ALA A 39 12.26 3.54 -5.03
CA ALA A 39 12.28 3.47 -6.49
C ALA A 39 12.96 2.19 -6.99
N ASN A 40 14.27 2.08 -6.72
CA ASN A 40 15.16 1.08 -7.27
C ASN A 40 15.27 -0.15 -6.35
N ARG A 41 14.13 -0.64 -5.81
CA ARG A 41 14.11 -1.74 -4.84
C ARG A 41 14.63 -3.07 -5.39
N VAL A 42 14.56 -3.26 -6.71
CA VAL A 42 15.06 -4.46 -7.40
C VAL A 42 16.55 -4.34 -7.74
N SER A 43 16.99 -3.15 -8.12
CA SER A 43 18.35 -2.86 -8.60
C SER A 43 19.00 -1.80 -7.71
N PRO A 44 19.63 -2.19 -6.59
CA PRO A 44 20.33 -1.25 -5.72
C PRO A 44 21.53 -0.61 -6.43
N LEU A 45 21.84 0.62 -6.05
CA LEU A 45 23.12 1.23 -6.37
C LEU A 45 24.21 0.59 -5.50
N THR A 46 25.30 0.16 -6.13
CA THR A 46 26.42 -0.51 -5.46
C THR A 46 27.56 0.45 -5.11
N ASP A 47 27.62 1.58 -5.79
CA ASP A 47 28.50 2.70 -5.46
C ASP A 47 27.75 3.77 -4.65
N SER A 48 28.51 4.72 -4.10
CA SER A 48 27.96 5.87 -3.37
C SER A 48 27.56 7.04 -4.29
N SER A 49 27.49 6.83 -5.61
CA SER A 49 27.29 7.86 -6.63
C SER A 49 26.05 7.58 -7.45
N GLY A 50 24.90 8.04 -6.96
CA GLY A 50 23.63 7.99 -7.68
C GLY A 50 23.18 9.37 -8.15
N THR A 51 22.65 9.47 -9.37
CA THR A 51 22.03 10.72 -9.84
C THR A 51 20.61 10.50 -10.33
N LEU A 52 19.64 11.17 -9.71
CA LEU A 52 18.26 11.25 -10.19
C LEU A 52 18.12 12.43 -11.17
N LYS A 53 17.61 12.19 -12.38
CA LYS A 53 17.35 13.22 -13.40
C LYS A 53 15.95 13.06 -13.97
N ILE A 54 15.47 14.14 -14.58
CA ILE A 54 14.27 14.12 -15.43
C ILE A 54 14.70 14.29 -16.90
N THR A 55 14.17 13.43 -17.77
CA THR A 55 14.44 13.51 -19.21
C THR A 55 13.56 14.56 -19.87
N ARG A 56 13.92 15.01 -21.08
CA ARG A 56 13.09 15.93 -21.87
C ARG A 56 11.73 15.33 -22.20
N GLN A 57 11.64 14.00 -22.25
CA GLN A 57 10.41 13.24 -22.48
C GLN A 57 9.55 13.09 -21.21
N GLY A 58 9.99 13.60 -20.06
CA GLY A 58 9.23 13.53 -18.82
C GLY A 58 9.30 12.19 -18.10
N SER A 59 10.38 11.44 -18.28
CA SER A 59 10.69 10.27 -17.46
C SER A 59 11.67 10.63 -16.34
N LEU A 60 11.47 10.08 -15.15
CA LEU A 60 12.49 10.05 -14.10
C LEU A 60 13.45 8.91 -14.40
N ILE A 61 14.75 9.20 -14.33
CA ILE A 61 15.82 8.21 -14.50
C ILE A 61 16.79 8.29 -13.33
N LEU A 62 17.21 7.14 -12.84
CA LEU A 62 18.24 6.99 -11.83
C LEU A 62 19.47 6.36 -12.48
N LEU A 63 20.59 7.07 -12.42
CA LEU A 63 21.87 6.64 -12.98
C LEU A 63 22.86 6.27 -11.87
N ASP A 64 23.72 5.29 -12.14
CA ASP A 64 24.90 4.98 -11.31
C ASP A 64 26.08 5.95 -11.55
N GLY A 65 27.22 5.69 -10.90
CA GLY A 65 28.42 6.52 -11.00
C GLY A 65 29.04 6.54 -12.40
N ASN A 66 28.78 5.50 -13.19
CA ASN A 66 29.23 5.38 -14.58
C ASN A 66 28.24 6.00 -15.58
N GLY A 67 27.09 6.50 -15.10
CA GLY A 67 26.03 7.04 -15.93
C GLY A 67 25.10 5.99 -16.55
N SER A 68 25.17 4.73 -16.09
CA SER A 68 24.28 3.65 -16.54
C SER A 68 22.92 3.78 -15.87
N GLU A 69 21.84 3.52 -16.60
CA GLU A 69 20.48 3.56 -16.06
C GLU A 69 20.20 2.33 -15.19
N ILE A 70 19.84 2.57 -13.93
CA ILE A 70 19.52 1.55 -12.92
C ILE A 70 18.01 1.42 -12.73
N TRP A 71 17.28 2.51 -12.91
CA TRP A 71 15.82 2.57 -12.77
C TRP A 71 15.25 3.73 -13.58
N SER A 72 14.07 3.53 -14.15
CA SER A 72 13.31 4.60 -14.80
C SER A 72 11.80 4.46 -14.60
N SER A 73 11.11 5.59 -14.69
CA SER A 73 9.65 5.65 -14.55
C SER A 73 8.90 5.23 -15.82
N ASN A 74 9.62 5.02 -16.94
CA ASN A 74 9.09 4.61 -18.25
C ASN A 74 7.82 5.38 -18.68
N SER A 75 7.87 6.72 -18.65
CA SER A 75 6.75 7.52 -19.16
C SER A 75 6.74 7.48 -20.68
N SER A 76 5.64 7.00 -21.26
CA SER A 76 5.42 6.97 -22.72
C SER A 76 4.78 8.25 -23.27
N ILE A 77 4.47 9.22 -22.42
CA ILE A 77 3.74 10.44 -22.80
C ILE A 77 4.76 11.54 -23.12
N PRO A 78 4.77 12.08 -24.36
CA PRO A 78 5.65 13.19 -24.72
C PRO A 78 5.37 14.41 -23.84
N SER A 79 6.44 15.00 -23.30
CA SER A 79 6.34 16.21 -22.50
C SER A 79 7.00 17.41 -23.18
N ARG A 80 6.45 18.60 -22.97
CA ARG A 80 7.08 19.87 -23.38
C ARG A 80 7.92 20.46 -22.26
N TYR A 81 7.35 20.53 -21.05
CA TYR A 81 7.99 21.14 -19.88
C TYR A 81 7.83 20.23 -18.65
N PRO A 82 8.58 19.11 -18.60
CA PRO A 82 8.45 18.14 -17.53
C PRO A 82 9.08 18.65 -16.23
N VAL A 83 8.35 18.50 -15.12
CA VAL A 83 8.81 18.84 -13.76
C VAL A 83 8.52 17.70 -12.80
N ALA A 84 9.54 17.31 -12.03
CA ALA A 84 9.40 16.39 -10.91
C ALA A 84 9.02 17.15 -9.63
N GLN A 85 8.00 16.68 -8.92
CA GLN A 85 7.51 17.32 -7.71
C GLN A 85 7.13 16.28 -6.66
N LEU A 86 7.55 16.49 -5.40
CA LEU A 86 7.05 15.73 -4.25
C LEU A 86 5.89 16.48 -3.60
N LEU A 87 4.69 15.88 -3.61
CA LEU A 87 3.48 16.47 -3.01
C LEU A 87 3.41 16.21 -1.50
N ASP A 88 2.61 16.99 -0.79
CA ASP A 88 2.40 16.82 0.66
C ASP A 88 1.64 15.55 1.04
N SER A 89 1.05 14.85 0.07
CA SER A 89 0.54 13.49 0.25
C SER A 89 1.66 12.44 0.33
N GLY A 90 2.89 12.80 -0.08
CA GLY A 90 3.99 11.86 -0.29
C GLY A 90 4.08 11.32 -1.71
N ASN A 91 3.16 11.71 -2.59
CA ASN A 91 3.19 11.31 -4.00
C ASN A 91 4.28 12.10 -4.75
N LEU A 92 5.35 11.41 -5.17
CA LEU A 92 6.28 11.91 -6.16
C LEU A 92 5.64 11.80 -7.55
N VAL A 93 5.53 12.93 -8.24
CA VAL A 93 4.87 13.03 -9.54
C VAL A 93 5.78 13.67 -10.57
N VAL A 94 5.56 13.32 -11.83
CA VAL A 94 6.05 14.08 -12.97
C VAL A 94 4.87 14.75 -13.64
N ARG A 95 4.97 16.07 -13.85
CA ARG A 95 3.93 16.88 -14.49
C ARG A 95 4.47 17.56 -15.74
N ASP A 96 3.63 17.74 -16.76
CA ASP A 96 3.93 18.63 -17.87
C ASP A 96 3.30 20.01 -17.63
N LEU A 97 4.13 21.03 -17.37
CA LEU A 97 3.66 22.41 -17.19
C LEU A 97 3.18 23.04 -18.51
N GLY A 98 3.54 22.47 -19.66
CA GLY A 98 3.03 22.87 -20.97
C GLY A 98 1.61 22.40 -21.24
N ASN A 99 1.06 21.50 -20.42
CA ASN A 99 -0.31 21.03 -20.51
C ASN A 99 -1.12 21.56 -19.32
N THR A 100 -1.99 22.54 -19.57
CA THR A 100 -2.84 23.19 -18.57
C THR A 100 -4.17 22.46 -18.31
N GLY A 101 -4.41 21.32 -18.98
CA GLY A 101 -5.60 20.49 -18.76
C GLY A 101 -5.57 19.68 -17.46
N SER A 102 -6.68 19.02 -17.15
CA SER A 102 -6.89 18.22 -15.92
C SER A 102 -6.06 16.92 -15.82
N GLY A 103 -5.28 16.59 -16.84
CA GLY A 103 -4.47 15.37 -16.95
C GLY A 103 -2.98 15.64 -17.16
N ASN A 104 -2.39 16.54 -16.38
CA ASN A 104 -0.99 16.94 -16.53
C ASN A 104 0.02 15.96 -15.91
N PHE A 105 -0.42 14.90 -15.23
CA PHE A 105 0.46 13.88 -14.66
C PHE A 105 0.95 12.91 -15.74
N LEU A 106 2.26 12.82 -15.90
CA LEU A 106 2.92 11.84 -16.77
C LEU A 106 3.23 10.54 -16.03
N TRP A 107 3.55 10.65 -14.74
CA TRP A 107 3.88 9.53 -13.87
C TRP A 107 3.63 9.87 -12.40
N GLN A 108 3.29 8.86 -11.59
CA GLN A 108 3.06 9.01 -10.15
C GLN A 108 3.60 7.81 -9.37
N SER A 109 4.31 8.06 -8.28
CA SER A 109 4.76 7.01 -7.34
C SER A 109 3.60 6.25 -6.69
N PHE A 110 2.44 6.87 -6.53
CA PHE A 110 1.25 6.24 -5.96
C PHE A 110 0.68 5.12 -6.84
N ASP A 111 0.99 5.12 -8.14
CA ASP A 111 0.65 4.03 -9.07
C ASP A 111 1.67 2.87 -8.97
N TYR A 112 2.76 3.03 -8.21
CA TYR A 112 3.79 2.01 -8.01
C TYR A 112 4.11 1.87 -6.51
N PRO A 113 3.14 1.44 -5.69
CA PRO A 113 3.35 1.25 -4.24
C PRO A 113 4.48 0.27 -3.93
N THR A 114 5.05 0.40 -2.73
CA THR A 114 5.98 -0.60 -2.18
C THR A 114 5.30 -1.43 -1.09
N ASP A 115 5.73 -1.33 0.16
CA ASP A 115 5.16 -2.06 1.30
C ASP A 115 4.20 -1.22 2.15
N THR A 116 4.11 0.08 1.84
CA THR A 116 3.36 1.06 2.64
C THR A 116 2.23 1.67 1.81
N PHE A 117 1.05 1.76 2.43
CA PHE A 117 -0.13 2.44 1.90
C PHE A 117 -0.38 3.72 2.68
N LEU A 118 -0.36 4.85 1.97
CA LEU A 118 -0.51 6.22 2.46
C LEU A 118 -1.87 6.82 2.07
N ALA A 119 -2.23 7.95 2.70
CA ALA A 119 -3.45 8.66 2.35
C ALA A 119 -3.42 9.15 0.91
N GLY A 120 -4.54 8.97 0.20
CA GLY A 120 -4.69 9.32 -1.21
C GLY A 120 -4.10 8.29 -2.17
N MET A 121 -3.40 7.25 -1.71
CA MET A 121 -3.07 6.10 -2.54
C MET A 121 -4.32 5.28 -2.81
N LYS A 122 -4.30 4.52 -3.92
CA LYS A 122 -5.34 3.54 -4.26
C LYS A 122 -4.71 2.16 -4.39
N LEU A 123 -5.16 1.18 -3.59
CA LEU A 123 -4.93 -0.22 -3.96
C LEU A 123 -6.00 -0.57 -4.97
N ARG A 124 -5.61 -0.70 -6.22
CA ARG A 124 -6.49 -0.60 -7.38
C ARG A 124 -6.31 -1.82 -8.27
N ARG A 125 -7.40 -2.28 -8.86
CA ARG A 125 -7.40 -3.17 -10.01
C ARG A 125 -8.16 -2.53 -11.15
N ASN A 126 -7.51 -2.47 -12.31
CA ASN A 126 -8.17 -2.13 -13.56
C ASN A 126 -8.92 -3.37 -14.07
N ARG A 127 -10.24 -3.28 -14.23
CA ARG A 127 -11.09 -4.39 -14.66
C ARG A 127 -11.04 -4.64 -16.17
N ILE A 128 -10.54 -3.68 -16.94
CA ILE A 128 -10.37 -3.77 -18.40
C ILE A 128 -9.01 -4.42 -18.72
N THR A 129 -7.92 -3.89 -18.16
CA THR A 129 -6.55 -4.37 -18.45
C THR A 129 -6.10 -5.51 -17.54
N GLY A 130 -6.76 -5.70 -16.39
CA GLY A 130 -6.36 -6.66 -15.36
C GLY A 130 -5.15 -6.21 -14.54
N PHE A 131 -4.66 -4.99 -14.73
CA PHE A 131 -3.49 -4.47 -14.01
C PHE A 131 -3.83 -4.11 -12.56
N ASP A 132 -3.01 -4.60 -11.63
CA ASP A 132 -3.18 -4.39 -10.19
C ASP A 132 -2.09 -3.48 -9.62
N HIS A 133 -2.51 -2.53 -8.80
CA HIS A 133 -1.67 -1.72 -7.92
C HIS A 133 -1.88 -2.22 -6.48
N TYR A 134 -0.85 -2.83 -5.91
CA TYR A 134 -0.94 -3.52 -4.62
C TYR A 134 0.36 -3.38 -3.81
N LEU A 135 0.27 -3.58 -2.50
CA LEU A 135 1.48 -3.58 -1.67
C LEU A 135 2.23 -4.89 -1.83
N THR A 136 3.55 -4.79 -1.86
CA THR A 136 4.46 -5.94 -1.80
C THR A 136 5.45 -5.70 -0.67
N SER A 137 5.51 -6.64 0.28
CA SER A 137 6.38 -6.55 1.45
C SER A 137 7.83 -6.34 1.02
N TRP A 138 8.65 -5.81 1.91
CA TRP A 138 10.09 -5.98 1.80
C TRP A 138 10.47 -7.45 2.01
N LYS A 139 11.65 -7.84 1.55
CA LYS A 139 12.17 -9.19 1.71
C LYS A 139 12.60 -9.45 3.15
N SER A 140 13.17 -8.44 3.80
CA SER A 140 13.49 -8.42 5.23
C SER A 140 13.50 -6.97 5.73
N VAL A 141 13.75 -6.77 7.03
CA VAL A 141 13.84 -5.43 7.63
C VAL A 141 14.95 -4.58 7.00
N ASP A 142 16.02 -5.23 6.51
CA ASP A 142 17.21 -4.59 5.94
C ASP A 142 17.35 -4.75 4.42
N ASP A 143 16.38 -5.41 3.76
CA ASP A 143 16.39 -5.65 2.31
C ASP A 143 15.04 -5.21 1.69
N PRO A 144 14.99 -4.04 1.01
CA PRO A 144 13.76 -3.49 0.46
C PRO A 144 13.32 -4.17 -0.84
N SER A 145 14.09 -5.14 -1.35
CA SER A 145 13.68 -5.91 -2.53
C SER A 145 12.31 -6.57 -2.32
N PRO A 146 11.56 -6.87 -3.40
CA PRO A 146 10.26 -7.51 -3.29
C PRO A 146 10.31 -8.80 -2.48
N GLY A 147 9.57 -8.84 -1.37
CA GLY A 147 9.35 -10.02 -0.56
C GLY A 147 8.22 -10.89 -1.10
N ASN A 148 7.84 -11.89 -0.30
CA ASN A 148 6.88 -12.92 -0.73
C ASN A 148 5.42 -12.56 -0.46
N PHE A 149 5.15 -11.50 0.30
CA PHE A 149 3.79 -11.14 0.71
C PHE A 149 3.25 -9.98 -0.11
N SER A 150 1.97 -10.08 -0.51
CA SER A 150 1.25 -9.01 -1.16
C SER A 150 -0.10 -8.72 -0.51
N PHE A 151 -0.52 -7.46 -0.59
CA PHE A 151 -1.80 -7.00 -0.08
C PHE A 151 -2.57 -6.28 -1.19
N GLN A 152 -3.60 -6.93 -1.70
CA GLN A 152 -4.22 -6.59 -2.99
C GLN A 152 -5.72 -6.83 -3.00
N VAL A 153 -6.42 -6.13 -3.88
CA VAL A 153 -7.85 -6.34 -4.11
C VAL A 153 -8.09 -7.72 -4.74
N ASP A 154 -9.13 -8.42 -4.27
CA ASP A 154 -9.58 -9.66 -4.90
C ASP A 154 -10.29 -9.36 -6.22
N PRO A 155 -9.83 -9.91 -7.36
CA PRO A 155 -10.54 -9.76 -8.61
C PRO A 155 -11.83 -10.59 -8.71
N ASN A 156 -12.04 -11.55 -7.81
CA ASN A 156 -13.12 -12.52 -7.89
C ASN A 156 -14.23 -12.20 -6.89
N GLY A 157 -15.48 -12.28 -7.34
CA GLY A 157 -16.64 -12.15 -6.47
C GLY A 157 -16.85 -10.74 -5.92
N PHE A 158 -17.36 -10.65 -4.69
CA PHE A 158 -17.70 -9.37 -4.08
C PHE A 158 -16.45 -8.64 -3.58
N PRO A 159 -16.38 -7.30 -3.68
CA PRO A 159 -15.17 -6.56 -3.35
C PRO A 159 -14.59 -6.85 -1.97
N GLN A 160 -13.35 -7.33 -1.95
CA GLN A 160 -12.58 -7.60 -0.73
C GLN A 160 -11.08 -7.41 -0.99
N ILE A 161 -10.29 -7.45 0.09
CA ILE A 161 -8.84 -7.35 0.04
C ILE A 161 -8.25 -8.65 0.59
N LEU A 162 -7.22 -9.16 -0.09
CA LEU A 162 -6.51 -10.38 0.25
C LEU A 162 -5.09 -10.06 0.66
N LEU A 163 -4.64 -10.76 1.70
CA LEU A 163 -3.23 -10.95 2.00
C LEU A 163 -2.80 -12.28 1.38
N LYS A 164 -1.74 -12.25 0.57
CA LYS A 164 -1.22 -13.43 -0.12
C LYS A 164 0.27 -13.63 0.18
N GLN A 165 0.71 -14.89 0.13
CA GLN A 165 2.11 -15.27 0.05
C GLN A 165 2.32 -15.97 -1.29
N GLY A 166 2.96 -15.30 -2.25
CA GLY A 166 2.97 -15.72 -3.65
C GLY A 166 1.53 -15.88 -4.19
N SER A 167 1.18 -17.08 -4.66
CA SER A 167 -0.17 -17.38 -5.15
C SER A 167 -1.17 -17.75 -4.04
N THR A 168 -0.69 -18.12 -2.85
CA THR A 168 -1.53 -18.63 -1.75
C THR A 168 -2.18 -17.49 -0.98
N VAL A 169 -3.51 -17.55 -0.80
CA VAL A 169 -4.23 -16.63 0.10
C VAL A 169 -3.95 -17.01 1.54
N LYS A 170 -3.48 -16.06 2.35
CA LYS A 170 -3.18 -16.24 3.77
C LYS A 170 -4.24 -15.66 4.67
N SER A 171 -4.88 -14.57 4.25
CA SER A 171 -5.99 -13.96 4.97
C SER A 171 -6.88 -13.18 4.02
N ARG A 172 -8.12 -12.98 4.41
CA ARG A 172 -9.10 -12.14 3.72
C ARG A 172 -9.66 -11.13 4.70
N LEU A 173 -9.72 -9.86 4.31
CA LEU A 173 -10.43 -8.85 5.10
C LEU A 173 -11.95 -9.01 5.01
N GLY A 174 -12.42 -9.81 4.05
CA GLY A 174 -13.83 -10.05 3.77
C GLY A 174 -14.48 -8.92 2.95
N PRO A 175 -15.73 -9.14 2.52
CA PRO A 175 -16.46 -8.21 1.67
C PRO A 175 -16.59 -6.81 2.27
N TRP A 176 -16.61 -5.79 1.42
CA TRP A 176 -17.00 -4.44 1.80
C TRP A 176 -18.49 -4.40 2.15
N ILE A 177 -18.83 -4.06 3.39
CA ILE A 177 -20.22 -4.00 3.88
C ILE A 177 -20.79 -2.57 3.89
N GLY A 178 -20.22 -1.66 3.10
CA GLY A 178 -20.65 -0.25 3.00
C GLY A 178 -19.92 0.70 3.94
N VAL A 179 -19.52 0.24 5.13
CA VAL A 179 -18.83 1.08 6.14
C VAL A 179 -17.42 0.59 6.49
N ARG A 180 -17.15 -0.70 6.30
CA ARG A 180 -15.86 -1.36 6.54
C ARG A 180 -15.82 -2.70 5.81
N ASN A 181 -14.69 -3.40 5.83
CA ASN A 181 -14.65 -4.82 5.44
C ASN A 181 -15.16 -5.70 6.59
N GLY A 182 -15.94 -6.73 6.28
CA GLY A 182 -16.63 -7.55 7.29
C GLY A 182 -15.70 -8.30 8.27
N GLY A 183 -14.50 -8.67 7.84
CA GLY A 183 -13.48 -9.36 8.63
C GLY A 183 -12.63 -8.45 9.50
N VAL A 184 -12.89 -7.13 9.52
CA VAL A 184 -12.20 -6.17 10.41
C VAL A 184 -13.23 -5.38 11.22
N PRO A 185 -13.97 -6.04 12.15
CA PRO A 185 -15.06 -5.42 12.90
C PRO A 185 -14.61 -4.23 13.77
N ASN A 186 -13.32 -4.17 14.13
CA ASN A 186 -12.73 -3.12 14.95
C ASN A 186 -12.38 -1.84 14.18
N LEU A 187 -12.49 -1.83 12.84
CA LEU A 187 -12.24 -0.66 11.99
C LEU A 187 -13.54 0.10 11.70
N ASN A 188 -14.13 0.68 12.75
CA ASN A 188 -15.29 1.55 12.59
C ASN A 188 -14.91 2.91 11.98
N PRO A 189 -15.83 3.55 11.24
CA PRO A 189 -15.68 4.94 10.83
C PRO A 189 -15.37 5.84 12.03
N ASN A 190 -14.49 6.82 11.83
CA ASN A 190 -14.11 7.76 12.87
C ASN A 190 -13.81 9.13 12.26
N LEU A 191 -13.66 10.14 13.13
CA LEU A 191 -13.52 11.53 12.72
C LEU A 191 -12.11 11.89 12.16
N LYS A 192 -11.16 10.94 12.11
CA LYS A 192 -9.80 11.21 11.64
C LYS A 192 -9.61 10.92 10.16
N TYR A 193 -10.32 9.94 9.61
CA TYR A 193 -10.14 9.51 8.22
C TYR A 193 -11.36 8.81 7.64
N THR A 194 -11.49 8.86 6.32
CA THR A 194 -12.40 8.01 5.55
C THR A 194 -11.62 6.83 4.99
N PHE A 195 -12.26 5.66 4.94
CA PHE A 195 -11.77 4.49 4.21
C PHE A 195 -12.93 4.00 3.37
N GLU A 196 -12.72 3.85 2.08
CA GLU A 196 -13.77 3.57 1.13
C GLU A 196 -13.32 2.49 0.16
N PHE A 197 -14.29 1.70 -0.28
CA PHE A 197 -14.14 0.81 -1.40
C PHE A 197 -15.03 1.29 -2.54
N ILE A 198 -14.42 1.52 -3.70
CA ILE A 198 -15.10 1.95 -4.92
C ILE A 198 -15.07 0.81 -5.92
N LEU A 199 -16.23 0.50 -6.49
CA LEU A 199 -16.40 -0.46 -7.57
C LEU A 199 -17.14 0.22 -8.72
N THR A 200 -16.49 0.31 -9.86
CA THR A 200 -17.08 0.77 -11.13
C THR A 200 -16.92 -0.33 -12.19
N GLU A 201 -17.45 -0.10 -13.39
CA GLU A 201 -17.25 -0.99 -14.53
C GLU A 201 -15.77 -1.07 -14.94
N GLN A 202 -15.02 0.03 -14.78
CA GLN A 202 -13.64 0.15 -15.24
C GLN A 202 -12.62 -0.26 -14.18
N GLU A 203 -12.89 -0.03 -12.90
CA GLU A 203 -11.92 -0.26 -11.83
C GLU A 203 -12.56 -0.63 -10.51
N MET A 204 -11.76 -1.26 -9.66
CA MET A 204 -12.08 -1.50 -8.26
C MET A 204 -10.90 -1.06 -7.40
N TYR A 205 -11.14 -0.29 -6.36
CA TYR A 205 -10.06 0.16 -5.49
C TYR A 205 -10.53 0.45 -4.07
N CYS A 206 -9.61 0.31 -3.12
CA CYS A 206 -9.75 0.92 -1.82
C CYS A 206 -8.79 2.10 -1.67
N HIS A 207 -9.25 3.13 -0.99
CA HIS A 207 -8.46 4.31 -0.65
C HIS A 207 -8.86 4.85 0.70
N TYR A 208 -8.00 5.66 1.28
CA TYR A 208 -8.32 6.39 2.48
C TYR A 208 -7.82 7.83 2.38
N GLN A 209 -8.51 8.73 3.07
CA GLN A 209 -8.13 10.13 3.16
C GLN A 209 -8.26 10.64 4.59
N PHE A 210 -7.40 11.56 4.99
CA PHE A 210 -7.52 12.22 6.28
C PHE A 210 -8.66 13.25 6.24
N LEU A 211 -9.52 13.21 7.26
CA LEU A 211 -10.51 14.26 7.51
C LEU A 211 -9.87 15.45 8.23
N ASN A 212 -8.86 15.19 9.07
CA ASN A 212 -8.06 16.20 9.75
C ASN A 212 -6.60 16.12 9.26
N ARG A 213 -6.08 17.23 8.73
CA ARG A 213 -4.71 17.33 8.19
C ARG A 213 -3.60 17.03 9.20
N SER A 214 -3.90 17.04 10.50
CA SER A 214 -2.91 16.79 11.56
C SER A 214 -2.71 15.31 11.86
N ALA A 215 -3.62 14.43 11.44
CA ALA A 215 -3.46 13.01 11.68
C ALA A 215 -2.42 12.42 10.72
N ILE A 216 -1.51 11.59 11.24
CA ILE A 216 -0.57 10.81 10.43
C ILE A 216 -0.79 9.33 10.75
N PHE A 217 -1.18 8.56 9.74
CA PHE A 217 -1.22 7.11 9.81
C PHE A 217 -0.73 6.49 8.50
N ARG A 218 -0.23 5.26 8.62
CA ARG A 218 0.19 4.43 7.51
C ARG A 218 -0.26 2.98 7.74
N LEU A 219 -0.56 2.29 6.65
CA LEU A 219 -0.68 0.84 6.62
C LEU A 219 0.62 0.27 6.06
N TYR A 220 1.20 -0.69 6.75
CA TYR A 220 2.52 -1.26 6.47
C TYR A 220 2.41 -2.77 6.37
N LEU A 221 2.80 -3.34 5.24
CA LEU A 221 2.93 -4.77 5.04
C LEU A 221 4.36 -5.18 5.36
N ASN A 222 4.55 -5.78 6.54
CA ASN A 222 5.89 -6.17 6.99
C ASN A 222 6.41 -7.43 6.25
N PRO A 223 7.71 -7.74 6.34
CA PRO A 223 8.31 -8.92 5.71
C PRO A 223 7.74 -10.27 6.16
N ASP A 224 7.13 -10.33 7.34
CA ASP A 224 6.51 -11.54 7.91
C ASP A 224 5.07 -11.76 7.43
N GLY A 225 4.53 -10.85 6.61
CA GLY A 225 3.16 -10.94 6.09
C GLY A 225 2.10 -10.40 7.04
N LEU A 226 2.46 -9.54 7.98
CA LEU A 226 1.51 -8.82 8.83
C LEU A 226 1.23 -7.43 8.24
N VAL A 227 -0.05 -7.11 8.12
CA VAL A 227 -0.54 -5.78 7.78
C VAL A 227 -0.74 -5.00 9.08
N GLN A 228 0.06 -3.96 9.27
CA GLN A 228 0.09 -3.17 10.49
C GLN A 228 -0.37 -1.74 10.20
N ARG A 229 -1.33 -1.25 10.98
CA ARG A 229 -1.74 0.14 10.98
C ARG A 229 -1.03 0.87 12.11
N PHE A 230 -0.20 1.83 11.76
CA PHE A 230 0.46 2.70 12.73
C PHE A 230 -0.17 4.09 12.71
N THR A 231 -0.29 4.72 13.88
CA THR A 231 -0.64 6.13 14.03
C THR A 231 0.48 6.83 14.77
N TRP A 232 0.93 7.96 14.22
CA TRP A 232 1.94 8.79 14.86
C TRP A 232 1.28 9.66 15.93
N VAL A 233 1.88 9.71 17.11
CA VAL A 233 1.39 10.48 18.26
C VAL A 233 2.41 11.54 18.61
N ASP A 234 2.12 12.80 18.25
CA ASP A 234 3.04 13.93 18.43
C ASP A 234 3.47 14.13 19.88
N GLN A 235 2.59 13.88 20.86
CA GLN A 235 2.91 14.06 22.28
C GLN A 235 4.01 13.11 22.76
N THR A 236 4.08 11.90 22.18
CA THR A 236 5.05 10.87 22.57
C THR A 236 6.17 10.70 21.55
N GLN A 237 6.09 11.40 20.41
CA GLN A 237 7.00 11.27 19.27
C GLN A 237 7.22 9.79 18.90
N ASN A 238 6.12 9.02 18.85
CA ASN A 238 6.21 7.58 18.59
C ASN A 238 5.07 7.07 17.69
N TRP A 239 5.37 5.99 16.98
CA TRP A 239 4.39 5.21 16.24
C TRP A 239 3.69 4.23 17.17
N VAL A 240 2.38 4.40 17.33
CA VAL A 240 1.54 3.47 18.07
C VAL A 240 0.90 2.49 17.08
N LEU A 241 1.10 1.18 17.31
CA LEU A 241 0.41 0.13 16.58
C LEU A 241 -1.06 0.13 16.99
N TYR A 242 -1.95 0.44 16.06
CA TYR A 242 -3.39 0.50 16.31
C TYR A 242 -4.09 -0.82 15.94
N LEU A 243 -3.67 -1.42 14.83
CA LEU A 243 -4.22 -2.68 14.34
C LEU A 243 -3.10 -3.49 13.69
N VAL A 244 -3.16 -4.80 13.85
CA VAL A 244 -2.37 -5.77 13.10
C VAL A 244 -3.31 -6.82 12.52
N GLY A 245 -3.00 -7.35 11.35
CA GLY A 245 -3.77 -8.42 10.71
C GLY A 245 -2.83 -9.34 9.92
N PRO A 246 -3.03 -10.67 9.94
CA PRO A 246 -3.98 -11.43 10.76
C PRO A 246 -3.69 -11.27 12.28
N SER A 247 -4.72 -11.14 13.11
CA SER A 247 -4.56 -10.96 14.58
C SER A 247 -4.48 -12.30 15.31
N ASP A 248 -5.20 -13.30 14.83
CA ASP A 248 -5.27 -14.63 15.41
C ASP A 248 -5.47 -15.71 14.34
N VAL A 249 -5.61 -16.97 14.78
CA VAL A 249 -5.78 -18.12 13.89
C VAL A 249 -7.09 -18.09 13.08
N CYS A 250 -8.12 -17.38 13.54
CA CYS A 250 -9.40 -17.25 12.83
C CYS A 250 -9.35 -16.26 11.66
N ASP A 251 -8.39 -15.34 11.67
CA ASP A 251 -8.11 -14.46 10.54
C ASP A 251 -7.33 -15.17 9.41
N LEU A 252 -6.78 -16.36 9.68
CA LEU A 252 -6.11 -17.17 8.66
C LEU A 252 -7.13 -17.77 7.69
N TYR A 253 -6.82 -17.66 6.41
CA TYR A 253 -7.69 -18.11 5.34
C TYR A 253 -7.94 -19.62 5.44
N ALA A 254 -9.22 -20.00 5.47
CA ALA A 254 -9.67 -21.39 5.53
C ALA A 254 -9.06 -22.22 6.69
N TYR A 255 -8.80 -21.57 7.84
CA TYR A 255 -8.32 -22.27 9.04
C TYR A 255 -9.30 -23.36 9.50
N CYS A 256 -10.59 -23.02 9.54
CA CYS A 256 -11.65 -24.01 9.70
C CYS A 256 -12.13 -24.50 8.33
N GLY A 257 -12.44 -25.79 8.26
CA GLY A 257 -12.98 -26.42 7.06
C GLY A 257 -14.35 -25.89 6.63
N ALA A 258 -14.82 -26.34 5.47
CA ALA A 258 -16.13 -25.96 4.96
C ALA A 258 -17.24 -26.23 5.99
N TYR A 259 -18.22 -25.34 6.06
CA TYR A 259 -19.36 -25.39 6.98
C TYR A 259 -19.00 -25.36 8.49
N ALA A 260 -17.81 -24.86 8.83
CA ALA A 260 -17.40 -24.56 10.19
C ALA A 260 -17.12 -23.06 10.38
N SER A 261 -17.32 -22.59 11.61
CA SER A 261 -16.97 -21.24 12.07
C SER A 261 -15.79 -21.29 13.02
N CYS A 262 -14.98 -20.23 13.00
CA CYS A 262 -13.82 -20.09 13.87
C CYS A 262 -14.13 -19.18 15.06
N ASN A 263 -13.81 -19.60 16.28
CA ASN A 263 -13.96 -18.81 17.50
C ASN A 263 -12.84 -19.13 18.49
N ILE A 264 -11.93 -18.17 18.70
CA ILE A 264 -10.79 -18.31 19.61
C ILE A 264 -11.17 -18.49 21.09
N ASN A 265 -12.40 -18.14 21.48
CA ASN A 265 -12.87 -18.25 22.87
C ASN A 265 -13.44 -19.65 23.18
N MET A 266 -13.50 -20.55 22.22
CA MET A 266 -13.98 -21.92 22.41
C MET A 266 -12.81 -22.89 22.63
N SER A 267 -13.05 -23.99 23.36
CA SER A 267 -12.06 -25.05 23.57
C SER A 267 -11.63 -25.73 22.28
N LEU A 268 -12.57 -25.92 21.35
CA LEU A 268 -12.33 -26.25 19.95
C LEU A 268 -12.54 -24.98 19.13
N VAL A 269 -11.45 -24.45 18.58
CA VAL A 269 -11.46 -23.21 17.78
C VAL A 269 -12.42 -23.31 16.60
N CYS A 270 -12.54 -24.49 15.98
CA CYS A 270 -13.46 -24.73 14.87
C CYS A 270 -14.71 -25.47 15.34
N LYS A 271 -15.88 -24.94 15.01
CA LYS A 271 -17.18 -25.56 15.29
C LYS A 271 -18.05 -25.61 14.04
N CYS A 272 -18.61 -26.79 13.74
CA CYS A 272 -19.57 -26.96 12.66
C CYS A 272 -20.80 -26.05 12.86
N LEU A 273 -21.30 -25.48 11.78
CA LEU A 273 -22.52 -24.68 11.79
C LEU A 273 -23.72 -25.60 12.02
N ASN A 274 -24.56 -25.26 13.00
CA ASN A 274 -25.81 -25.96 13.24
C ASN A 274 -26.84 -25.52 12.20
N TYR A 275 -27.13 -26.37 11.22
CA TYR A 275 -28.25 -26.16 10.32
C TYR A 275 -29.56 -26.49 11.04
N GLN A 276 -30.26 -25.48 11.58
CA GLN A 276 -31.69 -25.65 11.84
C GLN A 276 -32.42 -25.54 10.50
N LYS A 277 -33.05 -26.64 10.05
CA LYS A 277 -34.01 -26.61 8.94
C LYS A 277 -35.11 -25.61 9.34
N SER A 278 -35.18 -24.47 8.66
CA SER A 278 -36.35 -23.59 8.73
C SER A 278 -37.58 -24.44 8.38
N HIS A 279 -38.50 -24.58 9.33
CA HIS A 279 -39.79 -25.23 9.10
C HIS A 279 -40.41 -24.62 7.84
N LYS A 280 -40.76 -25.50 6.87
CA LYS A 280 -41.63 -25.12 5.76
C LYS A 280 -42.89 -24.49 6.38
N ILE A 281 -43.08 -23.19 6.17
CA ILE A 281 -44.39 -22.58 6.33
C ILE A 281 -45.24 -23.24 5.24
N GLY A 282 -46.06 -24.21 5.65
CA GLY A 282 -47.14 -24.71 4.82
C GLY A 282 -48.06 -23.53 4.56
N VAL A 283 -48.09 -23.07 3.32
CA VAL A 283 -49.14 -22.17 2.85
C VAL A 283 -50.41 -23.03 2.73
N PRO A 284 -51.55 -22.60 3.32
CA PRO A 284 -52.81 -23.30 3.18
C PRO A 284 -53.35 -23.29 1.74
#